data_AF-A0A914DVP0-F1
#
_entry.id   AF-A0A914DVP0-F1
#
_cell.length_a   1.000
_cell.length_b   1.000
_cell.length_c   1.000
_cell.angle_alpha   90.00
_cell.angle_beta   90.00
_cell.angle_gamma   90.00
#
_symmetry.space_group_name_H-M   'P 1'
#
loop_
_entity.id
_entity.type
_entity.pdbx_description
1 polymer ?
#
loop_
_entity_poly.entity_id
_entity_poly.type
_entity_poly.pdbx_seq_one_letter_code
_entity_poly.pdbx_strand_id
1 'polypeptide(L)'
;MGNCFTFNHQNATKIYKLRYSGEHGGFRAKMTINQAEYFNWVYTASLLVFLHRREETIMGESVSYQIAPGEETTFVIQRNVYTRLGKPYGLCIKSKTEVKSYYNPGSAYTIDVSIG
;
A
#
# COMPACT_ATOMS: atom_id res chain seq x y z
N MET A 1 5.08 13.15 5.93
CA MET A 1 4.67 12.59 4.63
C MET A 1 3.99 13.70 3.85
N GLY A 2 4.46 13.99 2.63
CA GLY A 2 3.89 15.01 1.77
C GLY A 2 2.66 14.50 1.00
N ASN A 3 2.57 14.85 -0.28
CA ASN A 3 1.48 14.42 -1.14
C ASN A 3 1.61 12.92 -1.49
N CYS A 4 0.51 12.18 -1.35
CA CYS A 4 0.45 10.76 -1.65
C CYS A 4 -0.45 10.51 -2.88
N PHE A 5 -0.02 9.60 -3.76
CA PHE A 5 -0.79 9.18 -4.93
C PHE A 5 -0.94 7.67 -4.92
N THR A 6 -2.17 7.18 -5.07
CA THR A 6 -2.46 5.74 -5.05
C THR A 6 -2.94 5.29 -6.42
N PHE A 7 -2.25 4.32 -7.01
CA PHE A 7 -2.63 3.68 -8.26
C PHE A 7 -3.52 2.46 -7.99
N ASN A 8 -4.55 2.25 -8.81
CA ASN A 8 -5.42 1.07 -8.76
C ASN A 8 -6.13 0.82 -7.41
N HIS A 9 -6.51 1.90 -6.70
CA HIS A 9 -7.26 1.84 -5.45
C HIS A 9 -8.75 1.50 -5.67
N GLN A 10 -9.49 1.16 -4.60
CA GLN A 10 -10.88 0.71 -4.70
C GLN A 10 -11.84 1.71 -5.36
N ASN A 11 -11.55 3.01 -5.21
CA ASN A 11 -12.32 4.09 -5.81
C ASN A 11 -11.90 4.41 -7.27
N ALA A 12 -10.97 3.65 -7.86
CA ALA A 12 -10.56 3.86 -9.23
C ALA A 12 -11.68 3.44 -10.21
N THR A 13 -11.94 4.28 -11.21
CA THR A 13 -12.92 4.01 -12.28
C THR A 13 -12.56 2.78 -13.12
N LYS A 14 -11.28 2.44 -13.17
CA LYS A 14 -10.75 1.29 -13.90
C LYS A 14 -9.82 0.46 -13.03
N ILE A 15 -9.98 -0.86 -13.11
CA ILE A 15 -9.11 -1.82 -12.44
C ILE A 15 -8.06 -2.31 -13.45
N TYR A 16 -6.79 -2.14 -13.10
CA TYR A 16 -5.66 -2.63 -13.88
C TYR A 16 -5.25 -4.01 -13.38
N LYS A 17 -5.24 -5.00 -14.28
CA LYS A 17 -4.82 -6.37 -14.01
C LYS A 17 -3.56 -6.68 -14.81
N LEU A 18 -2.60 -7.34 -14.17
CA LEU A 18 -1.41 -7.85 -14.83
C LEU A 18 -1.82 -8.98 -15.79
N ARG A 19 -1.47 -8.88 -17.07
CA ARG A 19 -1.75 -9.93 -18.08
C ARG A 19 -0.54 -10.82 -18.34
N TYR A 20 0.64 -10.23 -18.34
CA TYR A 20 1.92 -10.91 -18.54
C TYR A 20 2.87 -10.50 -17.42
N SER A 21 3.64 -11.46 -16.92
CA SER A 21 4.70 -11.19 -15.96
C SER A 21 5.88 -10.48 -16.65
N GLY A 22 6.71 -9.84 -15.82
CA GLY A 22 7.90 -9.12 -16.28
C GLY A 22 7.68 -7.62 -16.45
N GLU A 23 8.78 -6.92 -16.73
CA GLU A 23 8.85 -5.46 -16.74
C GLU A 23 7.88 -4.83 -17.76
N HIS A 24 7.74 -5.42 -18.94
CA HIS A 24 6.87 -4.91 -20.01
C HIS A 24 5.38 -4.97 -19.69
N GLY A 25 4.96 -5.97 -18.90
CA GLY A 25 3.57 -6.12 -18.46
C GLY A 25 3.27 -5.39 -17.15
N GLY A 26 4.31 -5.02 -16.41
CA GLY A 26 4.24 -4.46 -15.07
C GLY A 26 3.86 -2.98 -15.03
N PHE A 27 3.83 -2.45 -13.81
CA PHE A 27 3.67 -1.02 -13.56
C PHE A 27 5.02 -0.33 -13.65
N ARG A 28 5.12 0.73 -14.45
CA ARG A 28 6.32 1.56 -14.59
C ARG A 28 5.92 3.02 -14.40
N ALA A 29 6.68 3.73 -13.58
CA ALA A 29 6.50 5.16 -13.38
C ALA A 29 7.85 5.84 -13.29
N LYS A 30 7.95 7.02 -13.91
CA LYS A 30 9.07 7.93 -13.74
C LYS A 30 8.58 9.11 -12.92
N MET A 31 9.15 9.27 -11.74
CA MET A 31 8.79 10.34 -10.81
C MET A 31 9.92 11.35 -10.71
N THR A 32 9.56 12.62 -10.50
CA THR A 32 10.51 13.70 -10.24
C THR A 32 10.39 14.12 -8.78
N ILE A 33 11.52 14.17 -8.08
CA ILE A 33 11.60 14.66 -6.70
C ILE A 33 12.30 16.01 -6.72
N ASN A 34 11.57 17.09 -6.46
CA ASN A 34 12.16 18.42 -6.36
C ASN A 34 12.75 18.61 -4.96
N GLN A 35 14.07 18.45 -4.82
CA GLN A 35 14.75 18.57 -3.53
C GLN A 35 14.69 19.98 -2.94
N ALA A 36 14.52 21.02 -3.78
CA ALA A 36 14.43 22.40 -3.32
C ALA A 36 13.13 22.71 -2.55
N GLU A 37 12.09 21.86 -2.69
CA GLU A 37 10.82 22.01 -1.97
C GLU A 37 10.82 21.29 -0.61
N TYR A 38 11.88 20.58 -0.26
CA TYR A 38 11.98 19.91 1.03
C TYR A 38 12.32 20.90 2.14
N PHE A 39 11.81 20.62 3.35
CA PHE A 39 12.21 21.39 4.53
C PHE A 39 13.70 21.22 4.80
N ASN A 40 14.37 22.31 5.18
CA ASN A 40 15.83 22.37 5.37
C ASN A 40 16.38 21.39 6.44
N TRP A 41 15.53 20.88 7.34
CA TRP A 41 15.92 19.90 8.36
C TRP A 41 15.67 18.43 7.94
N VAL A 42 15.10 18.20 6.75
CA VAL A 42 14.92 16.86 6.21
C VAL A 42 16.17 16.47 5.44
N TYR A 43 16.91 15.49 5.97
CA TYR A 43 18.19 15.06 5.42
C TYR A 43 18.09 14.22 4.15
N THR A 44 16.95 13.55 3.94
CA THR A 44 16.79 12.58 2.84
C THR A 44 15.55 12.89 2.01
N ALA A 45 15.74 13.35 0.79
CA ALA A 45 14.68 13.39 -0.22
C ALA A 45 14.52 11.98 -0.81
N SER A 46 13.32 11.40 -0.70
CA SER A 46 13.04 10.06 -1.20
C SER A 46 11.57 9.91 -1.59
N LEU A 47 11.30 8.99 -2.51
CA LEU A 47 9.94 8.53 -2.79
C LEU A 47 9.63 7.34 -1.88
N LEU A 48 8.54 7.44 -1.12
CA LEU A 48 8.02 6.33 -0.33
C LEU A 48 6.99 5.56 -1.15
N VAL A 49 7.26 4.28 -1.39
CA VAL A 49 6.37 3.38 -2.14
C VAL A 49 5.76 2.35 -1.19
N PHE A 50 4.44 2.26 -1.21
CA PHE A 50 3.67 1.29 -0.43
C PHE A 50 3.00 0.30 -1.38
N LEU A 51 3.19 -1.00 -1.12
CA LEU A 51 2.54 -2.07 -1.86
C LEU A 51 1.45 -2.68 -0.97
N HIS A 52 0.19 -2.55 -1.38
CA HIS A 52 -0.94 -3.03 -0.59
C HIS A 52 -2.08 -3.54 -1.47
N ARG A 53 -3.03 -4.24 -0.86
CA ARG A 53 -4.25 -4.65 -1.57
C ARG A 53 -5.14 -3.45 -1.79
N ARG A 54 -5.91 -3.50 -2.88
CA ARG A 54 -6.76 -2.39 -3.32
C ARG A 54 -7.73 -1.89 -2.24
N GLU A 55 -8.24 -2.80 -1.42
CA GLU A 55 -9.22 -2.51 -0.37
C GLU A 55 -8.56 -2.08 0.96
N GLU A 56 -7.24 -2.17 1.08
CA GLU A 56 -6.52 -1.82 2.31
C GLU A 56 -6.26 -0.31 2.39
N THR A 57 -6.21 0.20 3.62
CA THR A 57 -5.79 1.58 3.90
C THR A 57 -4.30 1.57 4.26
N ILE A 58 -3.53 2.50 3.67
CA ILE A 58 -2.15 2.73 4.04
C ILE A 58 -2.07 3.70 5.21
N MET A 59 -1.24 3.37 6.18
CA MET A 59 -0.89 4.23 7.30
C MET A 59 0.56 4.69 7.19
N GLY A 60 0.91 5.75 7.92
CA GLY A 60 2.29 6.22 7.95
C GLY A 60 3.29 5.19 8.50
N GLU A 61 2.80 4.28 9.34
CA GLU A 61 3.58 3.18 9.95
C GLU A 61 3.58 1.90 9.10
N SER A 62 2.83 1.86 8.00
CA SER A 62 2.84 0.72 7.10
C SER A 62 4.23 0.53 6.49
N VAL A 63 4.58 -0.71 6.16
CA VAL A 63 5.85 -1.04 5.51
C VAL A 63 5.98 -0.26 4.21
N SER A 64 7.06 0.51 4.10
CA SER A 64 7.35 1.36 2.94
C SER A 64 8.74 1.07 2.39
N TYR A 65 8.88 1.21 1.07
CA TYR A 65 10.16 1.14 0.38
C TYR A 65 10.60 2.56 0.03
N GLN A 66 11.81 2.93 0.44
CA GLN A 66 12.40 4.23 0.14
C GLN A 66 13.18 4.12 -1.17
N ILE A 67 12.89 5.00 -2.11
CA ILE A 67 13.59 5.09 -3.39
C ILE A 67 14.34 6.41 -3.44
N ALA A 68 15.65 6.34 -3.66
CA ALA A 68 16.48 7.52 -3.79
C ALA A 68 16.28 8.20 -5.16
N PRO A 69 16.36 9.54 -5.23
CA PRO A 69 16.34 10.25 -6.51
C PRO A 69 17.55 9.87 -7.37
N GLY A 70 17.31 9.73 -8.68
CA GLY A 70 18.37 9.40 -9.64
C GLY A 70 18.65 7.89 -9.80
N GLU A 71 17.98 7.04 -9.03
CA GLU A 71 18.08 5.59 -9.15
C GLU A 71 16.89 4.98 -9.89
N GLU A 72 17.14 3.85 -10.55
CA GLU A 72 16.09 2.96 -11.05
C GLU A 72 15.93 1.80 -10.07
N THR A 73 14.72 1.64 -9.52
CA THR A 73 14.40 0.56 -8.58
C THR A 73 13.30 -0.33 -9.16
N THR A 74 13.60 -1.61 -9.29
CA THR A 74 12.67 -2.62 -9.80
C THR A 74 12.17 -3.51 -8.66
N PHE A 75 10.85 -3.55 -8.47
CA PHE A 75 10.21 -4.43 -7.50
C PHE A 75 9.71 -5.72 -8.17
N VAL A 76 10.26 -6.85 -7.76
CA VAL A 76 9.72 -8.18 -8.10
C VAL A 76 8.81 -8.64 -6.97
N ILE A 77 7.51 -8.72 -7.24
CA ILE A 77 6.48 -8.93 -6.22
C ILE A 77 5.91 -10.35 -6.36
N GLN A 78 5.97 -11.11 -5.28
CA GLN A 78 5.25 -12.39 -5.16
C GLN A 78 4.09 -12.24 -4.18
N ARG A 79 2.87 -12.57 -4.62
CA ARG A 79 1.68 -12.49 -3.79
C ARG A 79 1.44 -13.81 -3.06
N ASN A 80 1.51 -13.78 -1.73
CA ASN A 80 1.11 -14.88 -0.87
C ASN A 80 -0.21 -14.54 -0.17
N VAL A 81 -1.18 -15.44 -0.21
CA VAL A 81 -2.50 -15.27 0.44
C VAL A 81 -2.75 -16.44 1.38
N TYR A 82 -3.06 -16.13 2.64
CA TYR A 82 -3.38 -17.12 3.65
C TYR A 82 -4.86 -17.00 4.03
N THR A 83 -5.56 -18.13 4.04
CA THR A 83 -6.96 -18.22 4.47
C THR A 83 -7.03 -19.07 5.72
N ARG A 84 -7.62 -18.56 6.79
CA ARG A 84 -7.84 -19.28 8.05
C ARG A 84 -9.33 -19.53 8.27
N LEU A 85 -9.65 -20.64 8.94
CA LEU A 85 -11.00 -20.91 9.40
C LEU A 85 -11.33 -20.04 10.62
N GLY A 86 -12.58 -19.57 10.68
CA GLY A 86 -13.13 -18.92 11.87
C GLY A 86 -13.59 -19.95 12.92
N LYS A 87 -14.42 -19.53 13.87
CA LYS A 87 -14.94 -20.42 14.91
C LYS A 87 -15.64 -21.65 14.29
N PRO A 88 -15.48 -22.86 14.88
CA PRO A 88 -14.81 -23.16 16.15
C PRO A 88 -13.27 -23.31 16.06
N TYR A 89 -12.70 -23.31 14.86
CA TYR A 89 -11.29 -23.66 14.62
C TYR A 89 -10.29 -22.54 14.96
N GLY A 90 -10.77 -21.30 15.13
CA GLY A 90 -9.96 -20.16 15.54
C GLY A 90 -10.74 -18.86 15.62
N LEU A 91 -10.16 -17.84 16.27
CA LEU A 91 -10.69 -16.48 16.27
C LEU A 91 -10.18 -15.74 15.03
N CYS A 92 -10.85 -15.94 13.89
CA CYS A 92 -10.61 -15.21 12.67
C CYS A 92 -11.84 -14.37 12.33
N ILE A 93 -11.70 -13.06 12.48
CA ILE A 93 -12.74 -12.08 12.25
C ILE A 93 -12.78 -11.76 10.77
N LYS A 94 -13.97 -11.82 10.17
CA LYS A 94 -14.14 -11.61 8.72
C LYS A 94 -14.64 -10.22 8.38
N SER A 95 -15.35 -9.57 9.31
CA SER A 95 -16.00 -8.28 9.09
C SER A 95 -15.63 -7.26 10.16
N LYS A 96 -15.52 -6.00 9.74
CA LYS A 96 -15.40 -4.84 10.64
C LYS A 96 -16.60 -4.68 11.57
N THR A 97 -17.74 -5.30 11.29
CA THR A 97 -18.89 -5.25 12.20
C THR A 97 -18.65 -5.99 13.52
N GLU A 98 -17.64 -6.85 13.58
CA GLU A 98 -17.29 -7.64 14.75
C GLU A 98 -16.31 -6.92 15.69
N VAL A 99 -15.66 -5.82 15.24
CA VAL A 99 -14.65 -5.07 16.01
C VAL A 99 -14.73 -3.57 15.71
N LYS A 100 -14.52 -2.71 16.70
CA LYS A 100 -14.43 -1.25 16.46
C LYS A 100 -13.25 -0.95 15.52
N SER A 101 -13.55 -0.46 14.33
CA SER A 101 -12.56 -0.02 13.33
C SER A 101 -12.62 1.49 13.22
N TYR A 102 -11.52 2.18 13.51
CA TYR A 102 -11.45 3.64 13.46
C TYR A 102 -11.06 4.19 12.07
N TYR A 103 -10.53 3.34 11.19
CA TYR A 103 -10.10 3.73 9.85
C TYR A 103 -11.17 3.48 8.78
N ASN A 104 -11.09 4.28 7.71
CA ASN A 104 -12.03 4.46 6.59
C ASN A 104 -13.11 3.35 6.45
N PRO A 105 -14.42 3.67 6.54
CA PRO A 105 -15.49 2.67 6.54
C PRO A 105 -15.50 1.77 5.29
N GLY A 106 -14.95 2.25 4.17
CA GLY A 106 -14.87 1.49 2.92
C GLY A 106 -13.68 0.54 2.79
N SER A 107 -12.71 0.53 3.70
CA SER A 107 -11.55 -0.38 3.58
C SER A 107 -11.83 -1.78 4.12
N ALA A 108 -11.05 -2.77 3.67
CA ALA A 108 -11.07 -4.11 4.23
C ALA A 108 -10.57 -4.11 5.68
N TYR A 109 -11.01 -5.11 6.46
CA TYR A 109 -10.49 -5.35 7.80
C TYR A 109 -9.03 -5.81 7.71
N THR A 110 -8.14 -5.16 8.45
CA THR A 110 -6.76 -5.61 8.68
C THR A 110 -6.42 -5.50 10.17
N ILE A 111 -5.42 -6.25 10.61
CA ILE A 111 -4.96 -6.21 12.00
C ILE A 111 -4.46 -4.80 12.37
N ASP A 112 -3.72 -4.14 11.48
CA ASP A 112 -3.17 -2.80 11.72
C ASP A 112 -4.27 -1.74 11.89
N VAL A 113 -5.42 -1.93 11.24
CA VAL A 113 -6.61 -1.05 11.32
C VAL A 113 -7.39 -1.24 12.63
N SER A 114 -7.13 -2.30 13.40
CA SER A 114 -7.87 -2.64 14.62
C SER A 114 -7.03 -2.57 15.91
N ILE A 115 -5.75 -2.22 15.81
CA ILE A 115 -4.92 -1.86 16.97
C ILE A 115 -5.14 -0.37 17.23
N GLY A 116 -6.09 -0.05 18.11
CA GLY A 116 -6.39 1.28 18.60
C GLY A 116 -6.82 1.21 20.06
#